data_AF-E0WUI1-F1
#
_entry.id   AF-E0WUI1-F1
#
_cell.length_a   1.000
_cell.length_b   1.000
_cell.length_c   1.000
_cell.angle_alpha   90.00
_cell.angle_beta   90.00
_cell.angle_gamma   90.00
#
_symmetry.space_group_name_H-M   'P 1'
#
loop_
_entity.id
_entity.type
_entity.pdbx_description
1 polymer ?
#
loop_
_entity_poly.entity_id
_entity_poly.type
_entity_poly.pdbx_seq_one_letter_code
_entity_poly.pdbx_strand_id
1 'polypeptide(L)'
;MFKKMIAFYLTAIGSGYLLGAFLGILYAYYNPMHQLNGYWKNNYFFSTQNDQYHINSRVSIIGRVIKFSSEVYDQAAVLKFNRDSTLSLVDTKNNIFKEEVTSNTTANMEDEVLNLLFYNQLVISRPTFYLLDNKTILFEQSQGNTHASARLLKRSDRNYNN
;
A
#
# COMPACT_ATOMS: atom_id res chain seq x y z
N MET A 1 15.89 22.35 -51.82
CA MET A 1 15.25 22.91 -50.62
C MET A 1 14.26 21.93 -49.98
N PHE A 2 13.30 21.39 -50.76
CA PHE A 2 12.31 20.39 -50.31
C PHE A 2 12.86 19.17 -49.54
N LYS A 3 13.93 18.53 -50.03
CA LYS A 3 14.55 17.36 -49.36
C LYS A 3 15.08 17.67 -47.95
N LYS A 4 15.66 18.87 -47.73
CA LYS A 4 16.14 19.30 -46.41
C LYS A 4 14.98 19.56 -45.44
N MET A 5 13.86 20.09 -45.96
CA MET A 5 12.66 20.36 -45.19
C MET A 5 11.96 19.06 -44.75
N ILE A 6 11.86 18.07 -45.65
CA ILE A 6 11.35 16.73 -45.33
C ILE A 6 12.22 16.04 -44.27
N ALA A 7 13.55 16.10 -44.43
CA ALA A 7 14.48 15.54 -43.44
C ALA A 7 14.29 16.19 -42.06
N PHE A 8 14.12 17.52 -42.00
CA PHE A 8 13.85 18.25 -40.76
C PHE A 8 12.57 17.76 -40.07
N TYR A 9 11.45 17.64 -40.81
CA TYR A 9 10.19 17.13 -40.24
C TYR A 9 10.32 15.69 -39.73
N LEU A 10 10.97 14.80 -40.48
CA LEU A 10 11.20 13.42 -40.06
C LEU A 10 12.06 13.36 -38.79
N THR A 11 13.09 14.18 -38.68
CA THR A 11 13.91 14.26 -37.46
C THR A 11 13.13 14.82 -36.27
N ALA A 12 12.25 15.80 -36.47
CA ALA A 12 11.42 16.36 -35.40
C ALA A 12 10.37 15.36 -34.90
N ILE A 13 9.75 14.60 -35.81
CA ILE A 13 8.80 13.54 -35.44
C ILE A 13 9.53 12.41 -34.73
N GLY A 14 10.68 11.98 -35.25
CA GLY A 14 11.49 10.93 -34.65
C GLY A 14 11.99 11.30 -33.25
N SER A 15 12.48 12.53 -33.06
CA SER A 15 12.92 13.01 -31.75
C SER A 15 11.77 13.13 -30.76
N GLY A 16 10.60 13.62 -31.20
CA GLY A 16 9.39 13.67 -30.37
C GLY A 16 8.94 12.28 -29.91
N TYR A 17 8.94 11.29 -30.81
CA TYR A 17 8.59 9.91 -30.48
C TYR A 17 9.58 9.29 -29.49
N LEU A 18 10.89 9.45 -29.72
CA LEU A 18 11.92 8.94 -28.82
C LEU A 18 11.83 9.57 -27.43
N LEU A 19 11.61 10.89 -27.36
CA LEU A 19 11.46 11.59 -26.09
C LEU A 19 10.21 11.13 -25.34
N GLY A 20 9.07 11.02 -26.03
CA GLY A 20 7.82 10.53 -25.45
C GLY A 20 7.94 9.10 -24.94
N ALA A 21 8.54 8.20 -25.72
CA ALA A 21 8.78 6.82 -25.31
C ALA A 21 9.70 6.74 -24.09
N PHE A 22 10.80 7.50 -24.10
CA PHE A 22 11.75 7.54 -22.98
C PHE A 22 11.09 8.05 -21.68
N LEU A 23 10.34 9.15 -21.76
CA LEU A 23 9.61 9.69 -20.60
C LEU A 23 8.52 8.73 -20.11
N GLY A 24 7.81 8.07 -21.01
CA GLY A 24 6.81 7.05 -20.67
C GLY A 24 7.42 5.86 -19.92
N ILE A 25 8.57 5.37 -20.37
CA ILE A 25 9.31 4.28 -19.71
C ILE A 25 9.77 4.71 -18.31
N LEU A 26 10.36 5.90 -18.19
CA LEU A 26 10.78 6.43 -16.88
C LEU A 26 9.60 6.56 -15.92
N TYR A 27 8.48 7.11 -16.40
CA TYR A 27 7.28 7.26 -15.60
C TYR A 27 6.74 5.92 -15.10
N ALA A 28 6.61 4.93 -16.00
CA ALA A 28 6.16 3.58 -15.66
C ALA A 28 7.12 2.89 -14.68
N TYR A 29 8.42 3.12 -14.84
CA TYR A 29 9.44 2.58 -13.93
C TYR A 29 9.25 3.12 -12.51
N TYR A 30 9.10 4.44 -12.32
CA TYR A 30 8.95 5.02 -10.98
C TYR A 30 7.55 4.84 -10.37
N ASN A 31 6.52 4.63 -11.21
CA ASN A 31 5.13 4.51 -10.78
C ASN A 31 4.48 3.18 -11.21
N PRO A 32 5.05 2.02 -10.84
CA PRO A 32 4.53 0.72 -11.26
C PRO A 32 3.13 0.45 -10.69
N MET A 33 2.77 1.11 -9.57
CA MET A 33 1.48 0.98 -8.89
C MET A 33 0.62 2.25 -9.01
N HIS A 34 0.78 3.04 -10.08
CA HIS A 34 0.12 4.35 -10.22
C HIS A 34 -1.38 4.33 -9.93
N GLN A 35 -2.11 3.29 -10.36
CA GLN A 35 -3.56 3.17 -10.14
C GLN A 35 -3.94 3.02 -8.66
N LEU A 36 -3.04 2.47 -7.84
CA LEU A 36 -3.22 2.26 -6.42
C LEU A 36 -2.70 3.45 -5.59
N ASN A 37 -2.01 4.41 -6.22
CA ASN A 37 -1.45 5.56 -5.52
C ASN A 37 -2.54 6.31 -4.76
N GLY A 38 -2.26 6.58 -3.49
CA GLY A 38 -3.15 7.31 -2.61
C GLY A 38 -3.18 6.77 -1.19
N TYR A 39 -4.09 7.35 -0.42
CA TYR A 39 -4.33 7.02 0.97
C TYR A 39 -5.61 6.20 1.08
N TRP A 40 -5.51 5.10 1.80
CA TRP A 40 -6.56 4.13 1.98
C TRP A 40 -6.75 3.89 3.47
N LYS A 41 -7.99 3.64 3.88
CA LYS A 41 -8.35 3.40 5.27
C LYS A 41 -9.32 2.24 5.38
N ASN A 42 -9.23 1.53 6.49
CA ASN A 42 -10.20 0.53 6.90
C ASN A 42 -10.43 0.67 8.38
N ASN A 43 -11.70 0.75 8.76
CA ASN A 43 -12.14 0.84 10.14
C ASN A 43 -13.17 -0.26 10.35
N TYR A 44 -12.93 -1.15 11.29
CA TYR A 44 -13.84 -2.25 11.59
C TYR A 44 -13.79 -2.63 13.06
N PHE A 45 -14.85 -3.28 13.52
CA PHE A 45 -14.89 -3.87 14.85
C PHE A 45 -14.51 -5.34 14.76
N PHE A 46 -13.69 -5.78 15.72
CA PHE A 46 -13.26 -7.16 15.86
C PHE A 46 -13.61 -7.64 17.27
N SER A 47 -14.43 -8.68 17.37
CA SER A 47 -14.85 -9.21 18.67
C SER A 47 -14.12 -10.52 18.94
N THR A 48 -13.64 -10.67 20.17
CA THR A 48 -13.08 -11.90 20.70
C THR A 48 -14.01 -12.45 21.77
N GLN A 49 -13.60 -13.53 22.44
CA GLN A 49 -14.31 -14.02 23.62
C GLN A 49 -14.17 -13.09 24.83
N ASN A 50 -13.13 -12.25 24.85
CA ASN A 50 -12.80 -11.41 26.00
C ASN A 50 -13.32 -9.98 25.84
N ASP A 51 -13.28 -9.41 24.63
CA ASP A 51 -13.64 -8.01 24.41
C ASP A 51 -14.02 -7.70 22.94
N GLN A 52 -14.42 -6.46 22.69
CA GLN A 52 -14.60 -5.89 21.36
C GLN A 52 -13.57 -4.78 21.11
N TYR A 53 -12.86 -4.91 19.99
CA TYR A 53 -11.81 -4.00 19.59
C TYR A 53 -12.23 -3.18 18.37
N HIS A 54 -11.88 -1.90 18.38
CA HIS A 54 -11.98 -1.02 17.22
C HIS A 54 -10.62 -0.93 16.53
N ILE A 55 -10.54 -1.42 15.29
CA ILE A 55 -9.31 -1.47 14.53
C ILE A 55 -9.35 -0.41 13.43
N ASN A 56 -8.39 0.51 13.47
CA ASN A 56 -8.17 1.54 12.47
C ASN A 56 -6.88 1.24 11.72
N SER A 57 -6.99 0.81 10.46
CA SER A 57 -5.85 0.60 9.57
C SER A 57 -5.79 1.68 8.50
N ARG A 58 -4.59 2.18 8.21
CA ARG A 58 -4.31 3.16 7.17
C ARG A 58 -3.19 2.62 6.28
N VAL A 59 -3.34 2.82 4.98
CA VAL A 59 -2.38 2.39 3.97
C VAL A 59 -2.10 3.55 3.04
N SER A 60 -0.83 3.88 2.84
CA SER A 60 -0.39 4.89 1.88
C SER A 60 0.45 4.21 0.82
N ILE A 61 0.01 4.26 -0.44
CA ILE A 61 0.74 3.71 -1.58
C ILE A 61 1.26 4.89 -2.39
N ILE A 62 2.58 5.00 -2.53
CA ILE A 62 3.23 6.04 -3.34
C ILE A 62 4.38 5.40 -4.13
N GLY A 63 4.16 5.26 -5.45
CA GLY A 63 5.17 4.75 -6.37
C GLY A 63 5.53 3.29 -6.09
N ARG A 64 6.66 3.08 -5.38
CA ARG A 64 7.21 1.75 -5.01
C ARG A 64 7.17 1.47 -3.51
N VAL A 65 6.65 2.41 -2.73
CA VAL A 65 6.64 2.34 -1.26
C VAL A 65 5.20 2.25 -0.80
N ILE A 66 4.95 1.32 0.13
CA ILE A 66 3.65 1.16 0.77
C ILE A 66 3.86 1.30 2.27
N LYS A 67 3.22 2.28 2.88
CA LYS A 67 3.24 2.46 4.34
C LYS A 67 1.94 1.93 4.93
N PHE A 68 2.06 1.13 5.96
CA PHE A 68 0.94 0.62 6.75
C PHE A 68 1.01 1.20 8.15
N SER A 69 -0.13 1.58 8.68
CA SER A 69 -0.31 2.00 10.06
C SER A 69 -1.57 1.31 10.59
N SER A 70 -1.51 0.73 11.77
CA SER A 70 -2.65 0.05 12.38
C SER A 70 -2.72 0.35 13.87
N GLU A 71 -3.85 0.92 14.29
CA GLU A 71 -4.16 1.23 15.68
C GLU A 71 -5.33 0.35 16.12
N VAL A 72 -5.25 -0.17 17.35
CA VAL A 72 -6.31 -0.98 17.96
C VAL A 72 -6.70 -0.36 19.28
N TYR A 73 -8.00 -0.15 19.46
CA TYR A 73 -8.60 0.42 20.65
C TYR A 73 -9.54 -0.59 21.30
N ASP A 74 -9.63 -0.60 22.63
CA ASP A 74 -10.69 -1.31 23.35
C ASP A 74 -12.01 -0.52 23.34
N GLN A 75 -13.05 -1.08 23.98
CA GLN A 75 -14.36 -0.43 24.12
C GLN A 75 -14.30 0.91 24.87
N ALA A 76 -13.31 1.10 25.76
CA ALA A 76 -13.08 2.34 26.48
C ALA A 76 -12.27 3.37 25.66
N ALA A 77 -12.04 3.10 24.37
CA ALA A 77 -11.21 3.90 23.47
C ALA A 77 -9.75 4.05 23.92
N VAL A 78 -9.25 3.10 24.72
CA VAL A 78 -7.85 3.04 25.13
C VAL A 78 -7.05 2.29 24.08
N LEU A 79 -5.96 2.91 23.62
CA LEU A 79 -5.04 2.30 22.65
C LEU A 79 -4.39 1.04 23.26
N LYS A 80 -4.60 -0.11 22.62
CA LYS A 80 -3.97 -1.39 23.01
C LYS A 80 -2.78 -1.75 22.15
N PHE A 81 -2.83 -1.38 20.87
CA PHE A 81 -1.79 -1.72 19.91
C PHE A 81 -1.63 -0.60 18.89
N ASN A 82 -0.39 -0.29 18.53
CA ASN A 82 -0.05 0.50 17.37
C ASN A 82 1.14 -0.13 16.64
N ARG A 83 1.06 -0.22 15.32
CA ARG A 83 2.19 -0.63 14.47
C ARG A 83 2.22 0.18 13.20
N ASP A 84 3.37 0.77 12.94
CA ASP A 84 3.72 1.35 11.65
C ASP A 84 4.77 0.49 10.96
N SER A 85 4.57 0.25 9.67
CA SER A 85 5.50 -0.51 8.84
C SER A 85 5.58 0.08 7.45
N THR A 86 6.73 -0.11 6.81
CA THR A 86 6.98 0.28 5.43
C THR A 86 7.35 -0.96 4.63
N LEU A 87 6.61 -1.20 3.54
CA LEU A 87 6.94 -2.16 2.52
C LEU A 87 7.62 -1.44 1.36
N SER A 88 8.85 -1.85 1.06
CA SER A 88 9.58 -1.37 -0.12
C SER A 88 9.66 -2.47 -1.18
N LEU A 89 9.37 -2.12 -2.43
CA LEU A 89 9.50 -3.05 -3.55
C LEU A 89 10.98 -3.40 -3.78
N VAL A 90 11.31 -4.69 -3.69
CA VAL A 90 12.67 -5.22 -3.90
C VAL A 90 12.80 -5.92 -5.25
N ASP A 91 11.75 -6.62 -5.70
CA ASP A 91 11.71 -7.27 -7.02
C ASP A 91 10.40 -6.92 -7.73
N THR A 92 10.51 -6.13 -8.80
CA THR A 92 9.37 -5.71 -9.63
C THR A 92 8.78 -6.84 -10.46
N LYS A 93 9.58 -7.83 -10.86
CA LYS A 93 9.14 -8.93 -11.72
C LYS A 93 8.27 -9.91 -10.93
N ASN A 94 8.63 -10.14 -9.68
CA ASN A 94 7.95 -11.08 -8.79
C ASN A 94 7.04 -10.40 -7.74
N ASN A 95 6.90 -9.07 -7.79
CA ASN A 95 6.19 -8.25 -6.80
C ASN A 95 6.58 -8.58 -5.35
N ILE A 96 7.89 -8.69 -5.11
CA ILE A 96 8.41 -8.97 -3.77
C ILE A 96 8.64 -7.66 -3.05
N PHE A 97 8.02 -7.54 -1.88
CA PHE A 97 8.21 -6.43 -0.96
C PHE A 97 8.99 -6.87 0.25
N LYS A 98 9.81 -5.98 0.80
CA LYS A 98 10.48 -6.14 2.09
C LYS A 98 9.82 -5.22 3.10
N GLU A 99 9.41 -5.78 4.23
CA GLU A 99 8.88 -5.03 5.36
C GLU A 99 9.99 -4.52 6.27
N GLU A 100 9.81 -3.29 6.72
CA GLU A 100 10.54 -2.68 7.81
C GLU A 100 9.54 -2.10 8.81
N VAL A 101 9.56 -2.61 10.05
CA VAL A 101 8.70 -2.11 11.13
C VAL A 101 9.35 -0.83 11.67
N THR A 102 8.67 0.31 11.50
CA THR A 102 9.18 1.62 11.91
C THR A 102 8.79 1.96 13.34
N SER A 103 7.62 1.51 13.79
CA SER A 103 7.15 1.71 15.16
C SER A 103 6.28 0.53 15.59
N ASN A 104 6.37 0.19 16.87
CA ASN A 104 5.47 -0.77 17.50
C ASN A 104 5.25 -0.33 18.94
N THR A 105 4.00 -0.25 19.37
CA THR A 105 3.64 0.05 20.76
C THR A 105 2.56 -0.90 21.20
N THR A 106 2.77 -1.46 22.38
CA THR A 106 1.87 -2.46 22.93
C THR A 106 1.53 -2.13 24.36
N ALA A 107 0.24 -1.98 24.64
CA ALA A 107 -0.27 -2.10 25.99
C ALA A 107 -0.33 -3.59 26.35
N ASN A 108 -0.34 -3.90 27.65
CA ASN A 108 -0.51 -5.26 28.14
C ASN A 108 -1.83 -5.83 27.57
N MET A 109 -1.74 -6.74 26.61
CA MET A 109 -2.90 -7.36 25.97
C MET A 109 -3.10 -8.74 26.56
N GLU A 110 -4.12 -8.88 27.41
CA GLU A 110 -4.52 -10.16 28.02
C GLU A 110 -5.24 -11.08 27.02
N ASP A 111 -5.61 -10.57 25.83
CA ASP A 111 -6.30 -11.31 24.79
C ASP A 111 -5.32 -12.05 23.86
N GLU A 112 -5.31 -13.39 23.95
CA GLU A 112 -4.44 -14.26 23.17
C GLU A 112 -4.72 -14.20 21.66
N VAL A 113 -5.98 -14.05 21.25
CA VAL A 113 -6.36 -13.96 19.83
C VAL A 113 -5.81 -12.66 19.24
N LEU A 114 -5.95 -11.56 19.99
CA LEU A 114 -5.41 -10.26 19.59
C LEU A 114 -3.88 -10.30 19.56
N ASN A 115 -3.27 -10.95 20.56
CA ASN A 115 -1.83 -11.15 20.62
C ASN A 115 -1.31 -11.90 19.38
N LEU A 116 -1.92 -13.04 19.01
CA LEU A 116 -1.58 -13.81 17.81
C LEU A 116 -1.75 -13.03 16.50
N LEU A 117 -2.76 -12.17 16.42
CA LEU A 117 -3.02 -11.33 15.25
C LEU A 117 -1.94 -10.28 15.01
N PHE A 118 -1.42 -9.68 16.09
CA PHE A 118 -0.63 -8.45 16.01
C PHE A 118 0.85 -8.60 16.40
N TYR A 119 1.21 -9.58 17.23
CA TYR A 119 2.60 -9.83 17.65
C TYR A 119 3.39 -10.73 16.71
N ASN A 120 2.74 -11.62 15.96
CA ASN A 120 3.46 -12.39 14.96
C ASN A 120 4.03 -11.40 13.92
N GLN A 121 5.35 -11.45 13.73
CA GLN A 121 6.02 -10.70 12.67
C GLN A 121 5.33 -11.06 11.36
N LEU A 122 4.59 -10.09 10.82
CA LEU A 122 4.07 -10.18 9.47
C LEU A 122 5.30 -10.31 8.56
N VAL A 123 5.57 -11.51 8.06
CA VAL A 123 6.46 -11.67 6.91
C VAL A 123 5.56 -11.56 5.70
N ILE A 124 5.35 -10.34 5.21
CA ILE A 124 4.48 -10.11 4.06
C ILE A 124 5.24 -10.53 2.79
N SER A 125 5.05 -11.79 2.39
CA SER A 125 5.47 -12.26 1.08
C SER A 125 4.35 -12.05 0.07
N ARG A 126 4.64 -11.32 -1.01
CA ARG A 126 3.76 -11.14 -2.19
C ARG A 126 2.37 -10.58 -1.84
N PRO A 127 2.27 -9.35 -1.30
CA PRO A 127 0.97 -8.71 -1.15
C PRO A 127 0.29 -8.56 -2.51
N THR A 128 -1.01 -8.84 -2.57
CA THR A 128 -1.81 -8.67 -3.79
C THR A 128 -2.87 -7.60 -3.55
N PHE A 129 -2.98 -6.65 -4.48
CA PHE A 129 -3.96 -5.59 -4.45
C PHE A 129 -4.94 -5.77 -5.60
N TYR A 130 -6.21 -5.96 -5.28
CA TYR A 130 -7.29 -5.99 -6.27
C TYR A 130 -7.99 -4.64 -6.27
N LEU A 131 -7.95 -3.95 -7.41
CA LEU A 131 -8.74 -2.75 -7.62
C LEU A 131 -10.19 -3.17 -7.88
N LEU A 132 -11.10 -2.88 -6.95
CA LEU A 132 -12.52 -3.19 -7.12
C LEU A 132 -13.24 -2.03 -7.84
N ASP A 133 -12.91 -0.81 -7.45
CA ASP A 133 -13.34 0.43 -8.09
C ASP A 133 -12.32 1.55 -7.85
N ASN A 134 -12.60 2.78 -8.29
CA ASN A 134 -11.68 3.92 -8.13
C ASN A 134 -11.46 4.38 -6.67
N LYS A 135 -12.28 3.92 -5.73
CA LYS A 135 -12.29 4.26 -4.31
C LYS A 135 -12.16 3.06 -3.40
N THR A 136 -12.04 1.84 -3.92
CA THR A 136 -12.02 0.62 -3.13
C THR A 136 -10.98 -0.36 -3.66
N ILE A 137 -10.08 -0.81 -2.78
CA ILE A 137 -9.13 -1.87 -3.05
C ILE A 137 -9.31 -2.99 -2.05
N LEU A 138 -9.14 -4.23 -2.50
CA LEU A 138 -8.98 -5.39 -1.63
C LEU A 138 -7.50 -5.69 -1.53
N PHE A 139 -6.98 -5.71 -0.31
CA PHE A 139 -5.59 -6.01 -0.02
C PHE A 139 -5.49 -7.40 0.62
N GLU A 140 -4.78 -8.31 -0.04
CA GLU A 140 -4.56 -9.67 0.43
C GLU A 140 -3.07 -9.90 0.71
N GLN A 141 -2.76 -10.55 1.84
CA GLN A 141 -1.41 -10.92 2.23
C GLN A 141 -1.21 -12.41 1.97
N SER A 142 -0.24 -12.79 1.13
CA SER A 142 -0.24 -14.17 0.62
C SER A 142 0.19 -15.25 1.62
N GLN A 143 0.91 -14.96 2.71
CA GLN A 143 1.28 -15.99 3.72
C GLN A 143 1.60 -15.41 5.11
N GLY A 144 1.25 -16.15 6.17
CA GLY A 144 1.91 -16.02 7.49
C GLY A 144 1.01 -15.84 8.72
N ASN A 145 -0.24 -15.42 8.58
CA ASN A 145 -1.16 -15.35 9.70
C ASN A 145 -2.58 -15.69 9.22
N THR A 146 -3.10 -16.85 9.64
CA THR A 146 -4.44 -17.38 9.27
C THR A 146 -5.58 -16.42 9.62
N HIS A 147 -5.32 -15.41 10.44
CA HIS A 147 -6.30 -14.41 10.88
C HIS A 147 -6.11 -13.02 10.24
N ALA A 148 -5.03 -12.79 9.45
CA ALA A 148 -4.84 -11.57 8.67
C ALA A 148 -5.51 -11.70 7.29
N SER A 149 -6.84 -11.73 7.33
CA SER A 149 -7.72 -11.82 6.16
C SER A 149 -7.57 -10.64 5.20
N ALA A 150 -7.97 -10.87 3.95
CA ALA A 150 -8.07 -9.83 2.93
C ALA A 150 -8.84 -8.61 3.48
N ARG A 151 -8.25 -7.42 3.34
CA ARG A 151 -8.80 -6.18 3.90
C ARG A 151 -9.38 -5.33 2.79
N LEU A 152 -10.64 -4.94 2.96
CA LEU A 152 -11.26 -3.94 2.10
C LEU A 152 -10.80 -2.56 2.56
N LEU A 153 -10.04 -1.86 1.72
CA LEU A 153 -9.57 -0.52 2.00
C LEU A 153 -10.34 0.47 1.13
N LYS A 154 -10.84 1.54 1.75
CA LYS A 154 -11.53 2.63 1.07
C LYS A 154 -10.60 3.82 0.93
N ARG A 155 -10.65 4.49 -0.22
CA ARG A 155 -9.88 5.70 -0.48
C ARG A 155 -10.28 6.77 0.53
N SER A 156 -9.28 7.42 1.12
CA SER A 156 -9.48 8.57 1.97
C SER A 156 -9.41 9.80 1.08
N ASP A 157 -10.53 10.49 0.90
CA ASP A 157 -10.62 11.73 0.09
C ASP A 157 -9.86 12.94 0.70
N ARG A 158 -8.97 12.71 1.69
CA ARG A 158 -8.08 13.77 2.19
C ARG A 158 -7.01 14.06 1.13
N ASN A 159 -7.23 15.12 0.37
CA ASN A 159 -6.22 15.78 -0.45
C ASN A 159 -4.98 16.08 0.39
N TYR A 160 -3.82 15.57 -0.04
CA TYR A 160 -2.52 16.00 0.48
C TYR A 160 -2.18 17.35 -0.15
N ASN A 161 -2.60 18.42 0.52
CA ASN A 161 -1.89 19.70 0.47
C ASN A 161 -1.18 19.83 1.81
N ASN A 162 0.11 19.50 1.85
CA ASN A 162 1.10 19.95 2.81
C ASN A 162 2.47 19.80 2.17
#